data_AF-A0A165GQL2-F1
#
_entry.id   AF-A0A165GQL2-F1
#
_cell.length_a   1.000
_cell.length_b   1.000
_cell.length_c   1.000
_cell.angle_alpha   90.00
_cell.angle_beta   90.00
_cell.angle_gamma   90.00
#
_symmetry.space_group_name_H-M   'P 1'
#
loop_
_entity.id
_entity.type
_entity.pdbx_description
1 polymer ?
#
loop_
_entity_poly.entity_id
_entity_poly.type
_entity_poly.pdbx_seq_one_letter_code
_entity_poly.pdbx_strand_id
1 'polypeptide(L)'
;MVVKNEPEDSKIPIVKKTKKENASIRCSEHLNGLVDVARNAGVTFDSLEVKLTEEELAHTVSRLFIAQHFGGSPQGARQYAKDHNIRFHFADKERNTYLPSRPGDPGLFFDGHANIDEDLSPDPRYTFIRLGANSWHYLGNYKIKNVTTVTRDEWNLQSDAFKAVWTTSIHQAKTWGKDLRKVIKARNLFREENAELERDPTRDELEERKERVSEAEINSVSVAEIKEAYDSGRQVLWISTLTFVGYDEAFQRTLIEKSRPVPRARAVANDGVKKRKSATAVIDFDAAPEGDANGDGDTISSRVSKRRRNVR
;
A
#
# COMPACT_ATOMS: atom_id res chain seq x y z
N MET A 1 -19.48 31.50 -33.32
CA MET A 1 -20.03 30.92 -32.07
C MET A 1 -19.42 29.55 -31.89
N VAL A 2 -18.51 29.39 -30.93
CA VAL A 2 -17.86 28.10 -30.64
C VAL A 2 -18.65 27.44 -29.52
N VAL A 3 -19.40 26.39 -29.85
CA VAL A 3 -20.16 25.60 -28.88
C VAL A 3 -19.15 24.74 -28.11
N LYS A 4 -18.92 25.08 -26.85
CA LYS A 4 -18.18 24.22 -25.91
C LYS A 4 -19.15 23.17 -25.39
N ASN A 5 -18.93 21.90 -25.75
CA ASN A 5 -19.60 20.78 -25.11
C ASN A 5 -18.91 20.49 -23.77
N GLU A 6 -19.65 20.62 -22.67
CA GLU A 6 -19.24 20.14 -21.36
C GLU A 6 -19.37 18.61 -21.30
N PRO A 7 -18.47 17.89 -20.59
CA PRO A 7 -18.58 16.45 -20.44
C PRO A 7 -19.69 16.10 -19.43
N GLU A 8 -20.59 15.20 -19.83
CA GLU A 8 -21.62 14.64 -18.96
C GLU A 8 -21.00 13.90 -17.77
N ASP A 9 -21.32 14.34 -16.55
CA ASP A 9 -21.05 13.62 -15.30
C ASP A 9 -21.68 12.22 -15.35
N SER A 10 -20.84 11.18 -15.39
CA SER A 10 -21.30 9.79 -15.34
C SER A 10 -21.84 9.46 -13.94
N LYS A 11 -23.14 9.67 -13.73
CA LYS A 11 -23.84 9.26 -12.52
C LYS A 11 -23.93 7.74 -12.49
N ILE A 12 -23.23 7.12 -11.54
CA ILE A 12 -23.30 5.68 -11.26
C ILE A 12 -24.74 5.34 -10.85
N PRO A 13 -25.41 4.37 -11.51
CA PRO A 13 -26.78 4.01 -11.17
C PRO A 13 -26.87 3.37 -9.78
N ILE A 14 -27.71 3.94 -8.92
CA ILE A 14 -27.94 3.50 -7.54
C ILE A 14 -28.99 2.38 -7.55
N VAL A 15 -28.60 1.17 -7.14
CA VAL A 15 -29.48 -0.03 -7.04
C VAL A 15 -30.27 -0.01 -5.72
N LYS A 16 -31.50 -0.55 -5.74
CA LYS A 16 -32.46 -0.54 -4.63
C LYS A 16 -32.02 -1.43 -3.46
N LYS A 17 -32.25 -0.94 -2.23
CA LYS A 17 -31.89 -1.56 -0.96
C LYS A 17 -32.80 -2.74 -0.59
N THR A 18 -32.24 -3.81 -0.04
CA THR A 18 -32.99 -4.85 0.68
C THR A 18 -32.29 -5.21 2.00
N LYS A 19 -33.07 -5.47 3.05
CA LYS A 19 -32.60 -5.76 4.41
C LYS A 19 -32.45 -7.27 4.59
N LYS A 20 -31.26 -7.76 4.93
CA LYS A 20 -31.01 -9.17 5.31
C LYS A 20 -30.39 -9.25 6.70
N GLU A 21 -30.72 -10.32 7.43
CA GLU A 21 -30.14 -10.64 8.73
C GLU A 21 -28.71 -11.20 8.56
N ASN A 22 -27.78 -10.68 9.37
CA ASN A 22 -26.35 -10.91 9.25
C ASN A 22 -25.92 -12.32 9.68
N ALA A 23 -25.10 -12.97 8.84
CA ALA A 23 -24.40 -14.20 9.18
C ALA A 23 -23.25 -13.91 10.19
N SER A 24 -23.19 -14.72 11.25
CA SER A 24 -22.21 -14.61 12.34
C SER A 24 -20.79 -14.92 11.84
N ILE A 25 -19.93 -13.89 11.79
CA ILE A 25 -18.48 -14.03 11.66
C ILE A 25 -17.93 -14.33 13.04
N ARG A 26 -17.31 -15.50 13.23
CA ARG A 26 -16.60 -15.85 14.47
C ARG A 26 -15.29 -15.06 14.55
N CYS A 27 -15.37 -13.84 15.10
CA CYS A 27 -14.21 -13.12 15.60
C CYS A 27 -13.77 -13.73 16.94
N SER A 28 -12.47 -13.77 17.22
CA SER A 28 -11.97 -14.04 18.58
C SER A 28 -12.57 -13.03 19.57
N GLU A 29 -12.96 -13.49 20.75
CA GLU A 29 -13.76 -12.73 21.74
C GLU A 29 -13.21 -11.32 22.05
N HIS A 30 -11.89 -11.12 21.98
CA HIS A 30 -11.23 -9.83 22.23
C HIS A 30 -11.52 -8.73 21.17
N LEU A 31 -12.06 -9.09 20.00
CA LEU A 31 -12.20 -8.16 18.86
C LEU A 31 -13.64 -7.82 18.51
N ASN A 32 -14.61 -8.32 19.29
CA ASN A 32 -15.99 -7.84 19.25
C ASN A 32 -16.06 -6.32 19.49
N GLY A 33 -15.15 -5.78 20.31
CA GLY A 33 -15.01 -4.33 20.52
C GLY A 33 -14.72 -3.54 19.24
N LEU A 34 -13.91 -4.06 18.31
CA LEU A 34 -13.61 -3.34 17.06
C LEU A 34 -14.78 -3.37 16.06
N VAL A 35 -15.57 -4.44 16.06
CA VAL A 35 -16.84 -4.48 15.30
C VAL A 35 -17.82 -3.47 15.89
N ASP A 36 -17.85 -3.33 17.21
CA ASP A 36 -18.67 -2.32 17.88
C ASP A 36 -18.14 -0.90 17.62
N VAL A 37 -16.83 -0.69 17.46
CA VAL A 37 -16.26 0.59 16.96
C VAL A 37 -16.82 0.92 15.58
N ALA A 38 -16.89 -0.04 14.65
CA ALA A 38 -17.48 0.19 13.33
C ALA A 38 -18.98 0.52 13.40
N ARG A 39 -19.74 -0.20 14.25
CA ARG A 39 -21.17 0.07 14.47
C ARG A 39 -21.40 1.44 15.11
N ASN A 40 -20.62 1.79 16.13
CA ASN A 40 -20.68 3.08 16.81
C ASN A 40 -20.28 4.23 15.88
N ALA A 41 -19.42 3.98 14.90
CA ALA A 41 -19.09 4.94 13.84
C ALA A 41 -20.21 5.13 12.81
N GLY A 42 -21.37 4.47 12.99
CA GLY A 42 -22.55 4.61 12.12
C GLY A 42 -22.43 3.83 10.81
N VAL A 43 -21.53 2.85 10.72
CA VAL A 43 -21.41 2.00 9.53
C VAL A 43 -22.63 1.08 9.45
N THR A 44 -23.46 1.26 8.41
CA THR A 44 -24.57 0.35 8.14
C THR A 44 -24.07 -0.83 7.30
N PHE A 45 -24.55 -2.03 7.64
CA PHE A 45 -24.20 -3.29 6.99
C PHE A 45 -25.28 -3.66 5.97
N ASP A 46 -25.63 -2.71 5.10
CA ASP A 46 -26.68 -2.92 4.10
C ASP A 46 -26.10 -3.71 2.92
N SER A 47 -26.48 -4.98 2.79
CA SER A 47 -26.12 -5.81 1.64
C SER A 47 -26.86 -5.30 0.40
N LEU A 48 -26.12 -4.96 -0.66
CA LEU A 48 -26.70 -4.68 -1.98
C LEU A 48 -26.70 -5.96 -2.82
N GLU A 49 -27.78 -6.17 -3.55
CA GLU A 49 -27.89 -7.28 -4.50
C GLU A 49 -26.95 -7.04 -5.69
N VAL A 50 -26.06 -8.00 -5.98
CA VAL A 50 -25.14 -7.98 -7.13
C VAL A 50 -25.60 -9.04 -8.14
N LYS A 51 -25.82 -8.64 -9.40
CA LYS A 51 -26.35 -9.52 -10.47
C LYS A 51 -25.23 -10.15 -11.30
N LEU A 52 -24.21 -10.66 -10.62
CA LEU A 52 -23.09 -11.37 -11.21
C LEU A 52 -23.12 -12.81 -10.75
N THR A 53 -22.63 -13.70 -11.61
CA THR A 53 -22.40 -15.09 -11.25
C THR A 53 -21.25 -15.20 -10.23
N GLU A 54 -21.22 -16.29 -9.46
CA GLU A 54 -20.12 -16.55 -8.52
C GLU A 54 -18.75 -16.61 -9.22
N GLU A 55 -18.71 -17.09 -10.47
CA GLU A 55 -17.49 -17.11 -11.28
C GLU A 55 -17.02 -15.70 -11.66
N GLU A 56 -17.94 -14.84 -12.10
CA GLU A 56 -17.63 -13.43 -12.38
C GLU A 56 -17.16 -12.71 -11.11
N LEU A 57 -17.82 -12.97 -9.97
CA LEU A 57 -17.41 -12.39 -8.70
C LEU A 57 -16.04 -12.89 -8.28
N ALA A 58 -15.72 -14.18 -8.40
CA ALA A 58 -14.44 -14.74 -8.00
C ALA A 58 -13.25 -14.39 -8.93
N HIS A 59 -13.50 -13.69 -10.03
CA HIS A 59 -12.45 -13.34 -10.99
C HIS A 59 -11.39 -12.42 -10.37
N THR A 60 -10.11 -12.72 -10.65
CA THR A 60 -8.98 -11.97 -10.12
C THR A 60 -8.04 -11.51 -11.22
N VAL A 61 -7.36 -10.39 -10.97
CA VAL A 61 -6.40 -9.78 -11.90
C VAL A 61 -5.10 -9.43 -11.18
N SER A 62 -4.04 -9.09 -11.91
CA SER A 62 -2.80 -8.61 -11.32
C SER A 62 -2.78 -7.08 -11.17
N ARG A 63 -1.99 -6.55 -10.23
CA ARG A 63 -1.75 -5.09 -10.11
C ARG A 63 -1.16 -4.49 -11.38
N LEU A 64 -0.27 -5.23 -12.03
CA LEU A 64 0.35 -4.83 -13.30
C LEU A 64 -0.71 -4.71 -14.41
N PHE A 65 -1.61 -5.69 -14.50
CA PHE A 65 -2.73 -5.64 -15.45
C PHE A 65 -3.60 -4.39 -15.23
N ILE A 66 -3.96 -4.10 -13.96
CA ILE A 66 -4.77 -2.92 -13.63
C ILE A 66 -4.03 -1.63 -14.03
N ALA A 67 -2.75 -1.52 -13.68
CA ALA A 67 -1.94 -0.36 -14.03
C ALA A 67 -1.82 -0.15 -15.54
N GLN A 68 -1.67 -1.22 -16.33
CA GLN A 68 -1.58 -1.15 -17.78
C GLN A 68 -2.88 -0.71 -18.45
N HIS A 69 -4.03 -1.18 -17.97
CA HIS A 69 -5.33 -0.94 -18.63
C HIS A 69 -6.09 0.27 -18.10
N PHE A 70 -5.86 0.64 -16.84
CA PHE A 70 -6.60 1.69 -16.15
C PHE A 70 -5.68 2.77 -15.55
N GLY A 71 -4.36 2.60 -15.58
CA GLY A 71 -3.40 3.55 -15.01
C GLY A 71 -3.13 3.36 -13.52
N GLY A 72 -2.38 4.31 -12.95
CA GLY A 72 -1.86 4.23 -11.59
C GLY A 72 -0.54 3.44 -11.52
N SER A 73 -0.13 3.09 -10.31
CA SER A 73 1.10 2.33 -10.03
C SER A 73 0.77 0.85 -9.78
N PRO A 74 1.69 -0.10 -10.02
CA PRO A 74 1.54 -1.46 -9.51
C PRO A 74 1.85 -1.59 -8.01
N GLN A 75 2.46 -0.58 -7.38
CA GLN A 75 2.99 -0.64 -6.01
C GLN A 75 2.18 0.16 -4.98
N GLY A 76 1.48 1.22 -5.40
CA GLY A 76 0.76 2.11 -4.49
C GLY A 76 -0.49 1.46 -3.88
N ALA A 77 -0.71 1.59 -2.57
CA ALA A 77 -1.94 1.10 -1.93
C ALA A 77 -3.16 1.96 -2.29
N ARG A 78 -2.95 3.26 -2.52
CA ARG A 78 -3.99 4.22 -2.92
C ARG A 78 -3.50 4.95 -4.17
N GLN A 79 -4.31 4.98 -5.21
CA GLN A 79 -3.90 5.58 -6.48
C GLN A 79 -5.08 6.02 -7.34
N TYR A 80 -4.80 6.92 -8.27
CA TYR A 80 -5.72 7.35 -9.30
C TYR A 80 -5.53 6.51 -10.57
N ALA A 81 -6.62 6.23 -11.26
CA ALA A 81 -6.58 5.79 -12.65
C ALA A 81 -6.04 6.91 -13.54
N LYS A 82 -5.74 6.57 -14.80
CA LYS A 82 -5.19 7.49 -15.81
C LYS A 82 -6.13 8.67 -16.09
N ASP A 83 -7.44 8.45 -16.00
CA ASP A 83 -8.47 9.47 -16.20
C ASP A 83 -8.78 10.29 -14.94
N HIS A 84 -8.08 10.03 -13.83
CA HIS A 84 -8.24 10.67 -12.51
C HIS A 84 -9.63 10.58 -11.85
N ASN A 85 -10.62 10.04 -12.55
CA ASN A 85 -12.00 9.88 -12.06
C ASN A 85 -12.16 8.61 -11.23
N ILE A 86 -11.36 7.59 -11.51
CA ILE A 86 -11.37 6.34 -10.75
C ILE A 86 -10.25 6.36 -9.70
N ARG A 87 -10.59 5.97 -8.48
CA ARG A 87 -9.64 5.81 -7.38
C ARG A 87 -9.60 4.36 -6.96
N PHE A 88 -8.41 3.82 -6.91
CA PHE A 88 -8.18 2.46 -6.48
C PHE A 88 -7.66 2.41 -5.05
N HIS A 89 -8.09 1.38 -4.33
CA HIS A 89 -7.59 1.00 -3.02
C HIS A 89 -7.16 -0.47 -3.06
N PHE A 90 -5.93 -0.75 -2.68
CA PHE A 90 -5.35 -2.10 -2.66
C PHE A 90 -4.95 -2.43 -1.24
N ALA A 91 -5.59 -3.47 -0.69
CA ALA A 91 -5.32 -3.92 0.67
C ALA A 91 -4.96 -5.40 0.72
N ASP A 92 -4.15 -5.75 1.71
CA ASP A 92 -3.61 -7.09 1.89
C ASP A 92 -4.08 -7.68 3.22
N LYS A 93 -4.66 -8.89 3.16
CA LYS A 93 -5.18 -9.60 4.33
C LYS A 93 -4.10 -10.02 5.30
N GLU A 94 -2.86 -10.19 4.84
CA GLU A 94 -1.73 -10.54 5.73
C GLU A 94 -1.50 -9.46 6.79
N ARG A 95 -1.68 -8.18 6.43
CA ARG A 95 -1.57 -7.03 7.35
C ARG A 95 -2.90 -6.60 7.95
N ASN A 96 -4.00 -6.89 7.26
CA ASN A 96 -5.34 -6.41 7.60
C ASN A 96 -6.31 -7.59 7.63
N THR A 97 -6.33 -8.29 8.76
CA THR A 97 -7.15 -9.50 8.95
C THR A 97 -8.65 -9.25 8.86
N TYR A 98 -9.08 -8.00 9.01
CA TYR A 98 -10.49 -7.58 9.05
C TYR A 98 -10.97 -6.92 7.76
N LEU A 99 -10.23 -7.08 6.66
CA LEU A 99 -10.70 -6.65 5.35
C LEU A 99 -11.98 -7.40 4.96
N PRO A 100 -12.85 -6.78 4.13
CA PRO A 100 -13.99 -7.46 3.55
C PRO A 100 -13.60 -8.80 2.94
N SER A 101 -14.40 -9.83 3.23
CA SER A 101 -14.22 -11.18 2.72
C SER A 101 -14.97 -11.41 1.41
N ARG A 102 -16.10 -10.73 1.24
CA ARG A 102 -16.97 -10.81 0.06
C ARG A 102 -17.40 -9.41 -0.37
N PRO A 103 -17.83 -9.26 -1.63
CA PRO A 103 -18.49 -8.04 -2.07
C PRO A 103 -19.67 -7.68 -1.16
N GLY A 104 -19.72 -6.43 -0.72
CA GLY A 104 -20.77 -5.94 0.17
C GLY A 104 -20.45 -6.04 1.66
N ASP A 105 -19.51 -6.91 2.07
CA ASP A 105 -19.08 -6.98 3.46
C ASP A 105 -18.36 -5.68 3.82
N PRO A 106 -18.64 -5.04 4.96
CA PRO A 106 -17.75 -4.00 5.46
C PRO A 106 -16.48 -4.62 6.06
N GLY A 107 -15.54 -3.77 6.42
CA GLY A 107 -14.34 -4.22 7.09
C GLY A 107 -13.58 -3.10 7.76
N LEU A 108 -12.43 -3.46 8.32
CA LEU A 108 -11.47 -2.53 8.90
C LEU A 108 -10.17 -2.57 8.12
N PHE A 109 -9.56 -1.39 8.00
CA PHE A 109 -8.26 -1.19 7.40
C PHE A 109 -7.35 -0.54 8.42
N PHE A 110 -6.19 -1.14 8.63
CA PHE A 110 -5.15 -0.63 9.50
C PHE A 110 -4.11 0.10 8.66
N ASP A 111 -3.70 1.28 9.13
CA ASP A 111 -2.71 2.10 8.45
C ASP A 111 -1.64 2.58 9.43
N GLY A 112 -0.37 2.49 9.06
CA GLY A 112 0.69 3.13 9.83
C GLY A 112 0.72 4.65 9.64
N HIS A 113 0.07 5.16 8.59
CA HIS A 113 0.30 6.49 8.01
C HIS A 113 -0.87 7.47 8.01
N ALA A 114 -1.91 7.26 8.83
CA ALA A 114 -3.02 8.19 8.73
C ALA A 114 -2.67 9.54 9.38
N ASN A 115 -2.56 10.57 8.56
CA ASN A 115 -2.80 11.94 9.00
C ASN A 115 -4.28 12.03 9.39
N ILE A 116 -4.56 12.41 10.64
CA ILE A 116 -5.92 12.60 11.17
C ILE A 116 -6.74 13.55 10.29
N ASP A 117 -6.06 14.55 9.73
CA ASP A 117 -6.68 15.64 8.97
C ASP A 117 -6.96 15.27 7.51
N GLU A 118 -6.38 14.16 7.00
CA GLU A 118 -6.84 13.57 5.75
C GLU A 118 -8.00 12.66 6.06
N ASP A 119 -9.20 13.26 6.13
CA ASP A 119 -10.44 12.53 5.88
C ASP A 119 -10.25 11.88 4.50
N LEU A 120 -9.86 10.60 4.50
CA LEU A 120 -9.50 9.86 3.30
C LEU A 120 -10.68 10.02 2.36
N SER A 121 -10.46 10.80 1.30
CA SER A 121 -11.53 11.51 0.57
C SER A 121 -12.90 10.82 0.55
N PRO A 122 -14.00 11.58 0.72
CA PRO A 122 -15.38 11.05 0.80
C PRO A 122 -15.81 10.23 -0.42
N ASP A 123 -15.04 10.28 -1.51
CA ASP A 123 -15.33 9.58 -2.74
C ASP A 123 -15.06 8.07 -2.62
N PRO A 124 -16.00 7.23 -3.08
CA PRO A 124 -15.82 5.78 -3.09
C PRO A 124 -14.58 5.36 -3.90
N ARG A 125 -13.89 4.33 -3.42
CA ARG A 125 -12.71 3.75 -4.05
C ARG A 125 -12.99 2.31 -4.48
N TYR A 126 -12.56 1.97 -5.69
CA TYR A 126 -12.54 0.61 -6.20
C TYR A 126 -11.55 -0.19 -5.38
N THR A 127 -12.06 -1.05 -4.51
CA THR A 127 -11.26 -1.74 -3.51
C THR A 127 -10.95 -3.15 -3.98
N PHE A 128 -9.66 -3.46 -3.99
CA PHE A 128 -9.11 -4.75 -4.36
C PHE A 128 -8.40 -5.36 -3.17
N ILE A 129 -8.67 -6.64 -2.93
CA ILE A 129 -8.02 -7.42 -1.89
C ILE A 129 -7.08 -8.45 -2.50
N ARG A 130 -5.88 -8.55 -1.95
CA ARG A 130 -4.90 -9.54 -2.38
C ARG A 130 -5.32 -10.94 -1.90
N LEU A 131 -5.39 -11.88 -2.85
CA LEU A 131 -5.54 -13.31 -2.58
C LEU A 131 -4.23 -14.07 -2.84
N GLY A 132 -3.28 -13.48 -3.58
CA GLY A 132 -1.96 -14.05 -3.84
C GLY A 132 -1.01 -13.05 -4.54
N ALA A 133 0.19 -13.50 -4.93
CA ALA A 133 1.23 -12.61 -5.51
C ALA A 133 0.77 -11.81 -6.74
N ASN A 134 -0.11 -12.37 -7.58
CA ASN A 134 -0.64 -11.72 -8.77
C ASN A 134 -2.17 -11.86 -8.89
N SER A 135 -2.84 -12.10 -7.76
CA SER A 135 -4.27 -12.34 -7.70
C SER A 135 -4.91 -11.33 -6.78
N TRP A 136 -5.59 -10.36 -7.38
CA TRP A 136 -6.30 -9.27 -6.73
C TRP A 136 -7.76 -9.33 -7.11
N HIS A 137 -8.60 -9.35 -6.09
CA HIS A 137 -10.04 -9.53 -6.20
C HIS A 137 -10.74 -8.20 -5.97
N TYR A 138 -11.51 -7.73 -6.95
CA TYR A 138 -12.36 -6.55 -6.80
C TYR A 138 -13.56 -6.88 -5.90
N LEU A 139 -13.69 -6.16 -4.78
CA LEU A 139 -14.80 -6.36 -3.83
C LEU A 139 -15.89 -5.30 -3.94
N GLY A 140 -15.69 -4.28 -4.77
CA GLY A 140 -16.64 -3.19 -4.94
C GLY A 140 -16.06 -1.83 -4.57
N ASN A 141 -16.95 -0.87 -4.41
CA ASN A 141 -16.64 0.53 -4.13
C ASN A 141 -16.85 0.81 -2.65
N TYR A 142 -15.80 1.27 -1.98
CA TYR A 142 -15.81 1.51 -0.53
C TYR A 142 -15.43 2.95 -0.21
N LYS A 143 -16.11 3.53 0.78
CA LYS A 143 -15.62 4.70 1.50
C LYS A 143 -14.70 4.26 2.61
N ILE A 144 -13.58 4.95 2.76
CA ILE A 144 -12.61 4.72 3.81
C ILE A 144 -12.68 5.90 4.74
N LYS A 145 -12.98 5.67 6.02
CA LYS A 145 -13.05 6.75 7.01
C LYS A 145 -12.16 6.39 8.19
N ASN A 146 -11.27 7.29 8.59
CA ASN A 146 -10.49 7.12 9.81
C ASN A 146 -11.42 7.25 11.02
N VAL A 147 -11.34 6.31 11.96
CA VAL A 147 -12.23 6.29 13.13
C VAL A 147 -11.44 6.46 14.42
N THR A 148 -10.39 5.68 14.61
CA THR A 148 -9.60 5.68 15.85
C THR A 148 -8.19 5.14 15.58
N THR A 149 -7.39 5.04 16.63
CA THR A 149 -6.12 4.32 16.63
C THR A 149 -6.21 3.05 17.46
N VAL A 150 -5.35 2.08 17.16
CA VAL A 150 -5.04 0.96 18.04
C VAL A 150 -4.29 1.53 19.23
N THR A 151 -4.88 1.39 20.42
CA THR A 151 -4.24 1.80 21.67
C THR A 151 -3.03 0.92 21.97
N ARG A 152 -2.15 1.39 22.84
CA ARG A 152 -0.99 0.61 23.32
C ARG A 152 -1.41 -0.76 23.85
N ASP A 153 -2.47 -0.80 24.66
CA ASP A 153 -2.90 -2.02 25.33
C ASP A 153 -3.54 -2.99 24.33
N GLU A 154 -4.34 -2.50 23.37
CA GLU A 154 -4.87 -3.30 22.26
C GLU A 154 -3.75 -3.86 21.36
N TRP A 155 -2.73 -3.05 21.06
CA TRP A 155 -1.54 -3.50 20.34
C TRP A 155 -0.82 -4.61 21.11
N ASN A 156 -0.61 -4.41 22.42
CA ASN A 156 0.09 -5.36 23.25
C ASN A 156 -0.64 -6.69 23.39
N LEU A 157 -1.98 -6.69 23.31
CA LEU A 157 -2.84 -7.88 23.25
C LEU A 157 -2.75 -8.64 21.91
N GLN A 158 -2.22 -8.04 20.84
CA GLN A 158 -2.07 -8.73 19.56
C GLN A 158 -1.00 -9.84 19.65
N SER A 159 -1.19 -10.89 18.85
CA SER A 159 -0.20 -11.96 18.71
C SER A 159 1.15 -11.45 18.19
N ASP A 160 2.24 -12.11 18.57
CA ASP A 160 3.58 -11.78 18.07
C ASP A 160 3.69 -11.90 16.55
N ALA A 161 2.95 -12.82 15.93
CA ALA A 161 2.89 -12.96 14.48
C ALA A 161 2.32 -11.69 13.81
N PHE A 162 1.22 -11.14 14.34
CA PHE A 162 0.63 -9.89 13.84
C PHE A 162 1.61 -8.72 13.99
N LYS A 163 2.24 -8.59 15.17
CA LYS A 163 3.24 -7.54 15.43
C LYS A 163 4.42 -7.66 14.47
N ALA A 164 4.94 -8.88 14.26
CA ALA A 164 6.06 -9.16 13.38
C ALA A 164 5.77 -8.81 11.92
N VAL A 165 4.55 -9.11 11.43
CA VAL A 165 4.12 -8.73 10.08
C VAL A 165 4.20 -7.22 9.89
N TRP A 166 3.68 -6.43 10.83
CA TRP A 166 3.70 -4.96 10.75
C TRP A 166 5.10 -4.38 10.86
N THR A 167 5.87 -4.78 11.88
CA THR A 167 7.22 -4.24 12.13
C THR A 167 8.17 -4.58 11.00
N THR A 168 8.11 -5.81 10.48
CA THR A 168 8.91 -6.25 9.32
C THR A 168 8.50 -5.52 8.04
N SER A 169 7.18 -5.34 7.82
CA SER A 169 6.68 -4.62 6.64
C SER A 169 7.13 -3.15 6.64
N ILE A 170 7.10 -2.48 7.79
CA ILE A 170 7.60 -1.10 7.95
C ILE A 170 9.11 -1.05 7.67
N HIS A 171 9.87 -1.99 8.23
CA HIS A 171 11.31 -2.06 8.03
C HIS A 171 11.70 -2.27 6.56
N GLN A 172 10.98 -3.13 5.84
CA GLN A 172 11.31 -3.48 4.45
C GLN A 172 10.77 -2.48 3.42
N ALA A 173 9.72 -1.74 3.76
CA ALA A 173 9.08 -0.84 2.80
C ALA A 173 9.95 0.39 2.48
N LYS A 174 10.24 0.55 1.18
CA LYS A 174 11.11 1.63 0.65
C LYS A 174 10.48 3.02 0.71
N THR A 175 9.15 3.11 0.61
CA THR A 175 8.41 4.38 0.57
C THR A 175 7.69 4.61 1.88
N TRP A 176 6.52 4.01 2.08
CA TRP A 176 5.72 4.24 3.28
C TRP A 176 6.47 3.85 4.56
N GLY A 177 7.13 2.69 4.62
CA GLY A 177 7.89 2.31 5.82
C GLY A 177 9.05 3.23 6.17
N LYS A 178 9.61 3.93 5.17
CA LYS A 178 10.68 4.91 5.37
C LYS A 178 10.22 6.12 6.18
N ASP A 179 9.04 6.64 5.87
CA ASP A 179 8.48 7.80 6.59
C ASP A 179 8.19 7.47 8.06
N LEU A 180 7.73 6.25 8.37
CA LEU A 180 7.55 5.80 9.76
C LEU A 180 8.88 5.63 10.50
N ARG A 181 9.88 5.03 9.85
CA ARG A 181 11.22 4.92 10.42
C ARG A 181 11.82 6.29 10.70
N LYS A 182 11.59 7.27 9.82
CA LYS A 182 12.00 8.66 10.03
C LYS A 182 11.36 9.27 11.27
N VAL A 183 10.06 9.08 11.47
CA VAL A 183 9.34 9.53 12.69
C VAL A 183 9.89 8.86 13.95
N ILE A 184 10.07 7.53 13.91
CA ILE A 184 10.62 6.75 15.03
C ILE A 184 12.03 7.24 15.38
N LYS A 185 12.89 7.42 14.39
CA LYS A 185 14.27 7.88 14.61
C LYS A 185 14.32 9.29 15.15
N ALA A 186 13.53 10.21 14.60
CA ALA A 186 13.43 11.58 15.09
C ALA A 186 13.01 11.62 16.57
N ARG A 187 12.01 10.80 16.95
CA ARG A 187 11.56 10.71 18.35
C ARG A 187 12.63 10.10 19.26
N ASN A 188 13.33 9.05 18.83
CA ASN A 188 14.41 8.44 19.61
C ASN A 188 15.53 9.47 19.88
N LEU A 189 15.99 10.15 18.82
CA LEU A 189 17.03 11.18 18.93
C LEU A 189 16.61 12.35 19.84
N PHE A 190 15.35 12.79 19.75
CA PHE A 190 14.85 13.84 20.65
C PHE A 190 14.96 13.43 22.13
N ARG A 191 14.62 12.18 22.46
CA ARG A 191 14.70 11.68 23.85
C ARG A 191 16.14 11.49 24.31
N GLU A 192 17.05 11.13 23.42
CA GLU A 192 18.48 11.05 23.72
C GLU A 192 19.06 12.44 24.03
N GLU A 193 18.66 13.46 23.25
CA GLU A 193 19.14 14.84 23.38
C GLU A 193 18.49 15.60 24.55
N ASN A 194 17.29 15.20 24.98
CA ASN A 194 16.47 15.90 25.99
C ASN A 194 16.02 14.94 27.10
N ALA A 195 16.91 14.06 27.56
CA ALA A 195 16.61 13.04 28.55
C ALA A 195 16.06 13.62 29.87
N GLU A 196 16.40 14.87 30.18
CA GLU A 196 15.96 15.62 31.36
C GLU A 196 14.51 16.12 31.30
N LEU A 197 13.90 16.20 30.11
CA LEU A 197 12.54 16.75 29.98
C LEU A 197 11.43 15.75 30.33
N GLU A 198 11.76 14.47 30.50
CA GLU A 198 10.84 13.36 30.85
C GLU A 198 9.51 13.33 30.05
N ARG A 199 9.52 13.85 28.82
CA ARG A 199 8.34 13.94 27.93
C ARG A 199 8.65 13.52 26.51
N ASP A 200 7.60 13.26 25.74
CA ASP A 200 7.69 13.11 24.29
C ASP A 200 7.78 14.48 23.58
N PRO A 201 8.34 14.52 22.35
CA PRO A 201 8.38 15.75 21.56
C PRO A 201 6.97 16.23 21.22
N THR A 202 6.80 17.55 21.18
CA THR A 202 5.62 18.18 20.57
C THR A 202 5.61 17.95 19.06
N ARG A 203 4.47 18.25 18.40
CA ARG A 203 4.35 18.10 16.94
C ARG A 203 5.41 18.92 16.20
N ASP A 204 5.63 20.17 16.61
CA ASP A 204 6.57 21.08 15.93
C ASP A 204 8.02 20.64 16.13
N GLU A 205 8.40 20.24 17.35
CA GLU A 205 9.73 19.69 17.64
C GLU A 205 9.99 18.42 16.83
N LEU A 206 8.98 17.55 16.68
CA LEU A 206 9.09 16.33 15.91
C LEU A 206 9.25 16.60 14.41
N GLU A 207 8.49 17.56 13.85
CA GLU A 207 8.65 17.95 12.44
C GLU A 207 10.02 18.58 12.17
N GLU A 208 10.47 19.49 13.03
CA GLU A 208 11.82 20.05 12.94
C GLU A 208 12.89 18.96 13.02
N ARG A 209 12.74 18.01 13.95
CA ARG A 209 13.72 16.92 14.11
C ARG A 209 13.71 16.00 12.90
N LYS A 210 12.54 15.69 12.32
CA LYS A 210 12.42 14.89 11.09
C LYS A 210 13.24 15.51 9.96
N GLU A 211 13.26 16.82 9.79
CA GLU A 211 14.05 17.48 8.73
C GLU A 211 15.56 17.22 8.87
N ARG A 212 16.03 16.98 10.11
CA ARG A 212 17.46 16.75 10.42
C ARG A 212 17.87 15.28 10.37
N VAL A 213 16.94 14.33 10.31
CA VAL A 213 17.27 12.89 10.24
C VAL A 213 17.81 12.54 8.87
N SER A 214 19.05 12.04 8.83
CA SER A 214 19.71 11.60 7.61
C SER A 214 19.18 10.27 7.07
N GLU A 215 19.43 10.00 5.79
CA GLU A 215 19.04 8.73 5.16
C GLU A 215 19.68 7.51 5.84
N ALA A 216 20.93 7.64 6.30
CA ALA A 216 21.64 6.57 6.99
C ALA A 216 20.96 6.24 8.33
N GLU A 217 20.51 7.25 9.06
CA GLU A 217 19.80 7.07 10.32
C GLU A 217 18.39 6.50 10.13
N ILE A 218 17.69 6.84 9.05
CA ILE A 218 16.40 6.22 8.73
C ILE A 218 16.58 4.73 8.43
N ASN A 219 17.63 4.38 7.69
CA ASN A 219 17.92 3.00 7.31
C ASN A 219 18.52 2.17 8.46
N SER A 220 19.04 2.80 9.52
CA SER A 220 19.54 2.09 10.71
C SER A 220 18.43 1.68 11.69
N VAL A 221 17.21 2.21 11.53
CA VAL A 221 16.07 1.83 12.38
C VAL A 221 15.75 0.35 12.20
N SER A 222 15.96 -0.42 13.27
CA SER A 222 15.77 -1.87 13.33
C SER A 222 14.32 -2.28 13.54
N VAL A 223 14.01 -3.55 13.27
CA VAL A 223 12.68 -4.14 13.58
C VAL A 223 12.38 -4.06 15.08
N ALA A 224 13.39 -4.20 15.94
CA ALA A 224 13.24 -4.10 17.39
C ALA A 224 12.84 -2.69 17.83
N GLU A 225 13.49 -1.65 17.28
CA GLU A 225 13.11 -0.25 17.55
C GLU A 225 11.70 0.07 17.08
N ILE A 226 11.29 -0.46 15.91
CA ILE A 226 9.91 -0.29 15.43
C ILE A 226 8.95 -0.97 16.40
N LYS A 227 9.22 -2.22 16.80
CA LYS A 227 8.37 -2.96 17.74
C LYS A 227 8.21 -2.21 19.05
N GLU A 228 9.32 -1.77 19.64
CA GLU A 228 9.33 -1.02 20.90
C GLU A 228 8.54 0.29 20.80
N ALA A 229 8.61 0.99 19.66
CA ALA A 229 7.83 2.21 19.46
C ALA A 229 6.31 1.95 19.52
N TYR A 230 5.82 0.82 19.00
CA TYR A 230 4.41 0.44 19.12
C TYR A 230 4.07 -0.13 20.49
N ASP A 231 4.92 -1.00 21.07
CA ASP A 231 4.70 -1.60 22.38
C ASP A 231 4.60 -0.55 23.50
N SER A 232 5.37 0.53 23.38
CA SER A 232 5.33 1.67 24.31
C SER A 232 4.19 2.66 24.01
N GLY A 233 3.49 2.53 22.89
CA GLY A 233 2.44 3.45 22.43
C GLY A 233 2.95 4.76 21.82
N ARG A 234 4.25 4.90 21.57
CA ARG A 234 4.84 6.08 20.90
C ARG A 234 4.46 6.13 19.42
N GLN A 235 4.27 4.96 18.82
CA GLN A 235 3.69 4.79 17.52
C GLN A 235 2.37 4.04 17.65
N VAL A 236 1.40 4.40 16.82
CA VAL A 236 0.07 3.79 16.80
C VAL A 236 -0.30 3.40 15.38
N LEU A 237 -1.13 2.37 15.24
CA LEU A 237 -1.80 2.05 13.99
C LEU A 237 -3.14 2.76 13.96
N TRP A 238 -3.47 3.35 12.83
CA TRP A 238 -4.79 3.90 12.57
C TRP A 238 -5.75 2.81 12.17
N ILE A 239 -7.00 2.96 12.59
CA ILE A 239 -8.11 2.10 12.20
C ILE A 239 -9.07 2.94 11.36
N SER A 240 -9.25 2.52 10.12
CA SER A 240 -10.25 3.06 9.21
C SER A 240 -11.36 2.04 8.97
N THR A 241 -12.60 2.51 8.89
CA THR A 241 -13.74 1.68 8.45
C THR A 241 -13.82 1.67 6.93
N LEU A 242 -14.08 0.48 6.37
CA LEU A 242 -14.43 0.28 4.98
C LEU A 242 -15.93 0.11 4.86
N THR A 243 -16.62 1.18 4.47
CA THR A 243 -18.08 1.18 4.26
C THR A 243 -18.38 0.91 2.80
N PHE A 244 -19.08 -0.19 2.52
CA PHE A 244 -19.50 -0.54 1.17
C PHE A 244 -20.52 0.47 0.63
N VAL A 245 -20.32 0.90 -0.61
CA VAL A 245 -21.18 1.89 -1.29
C VAL A 245 -21.97 1.25 -2.43
N GLY A 246 -21.35 0.31 -3.13
CA GLY A 246 -21.92 -0.29 -4.33
C GLY A 246 -20.92 -1.19 -5.03
N TYR A 247 -21.40 -1.97 -5.97
CA TYR A 247 -20.57 -2.82 -6.82
C TYR A 247 -20.74 -2.39 -8.27
N ASP A 248 -19.63 -2.08 -8.95
CA ASP A 248 -19.68 -1.75 -10.37
C ASP A 248 -19.57 -3.02 -11.22
N GLU A 249 -20.75 -3.56 -11.60
CA GLU A 249 -20.82 -4.76 -12.43
C GLU A 249 -20.20 -4.55 -13.82
N ALA A 250 -20.33 -3.35 -14.40
CA ALA A 250 -19.80 -3.07 -15.72
C ALA A 250 -18.27 -3.04 -15.69
N PHE A 251 -17.70 -2.47 -14.63
CA PHE A 251 -16.26 -2.51 -14.39
C PHE A 251 -15.76 -3.94 -14.18
N GLN A 252 -16.46 -4.78 -13.40
CA GLN A 252 -16.07 -6.18 -13.22
C GLN A 252 -16.08 -6.96 -14.54
N ARG A 253 -17.14 -6.79 -15.36
CA ARG A 253 -17.19 -7.40 -16.70
C ARG A 253 -16.06 -6.89 -17.59
N THR A 254 -15.69 -5.61 -17.48
CA THR A 254 -14.55 -5.03 -18.21
C THR A 254 -13.22 -5.65 -17.76
N LEU A 255 -13.02 -5.90 -16.46
CA LEU A 255 -11.84 -6.60 -15.95
C LEU A 255 -11.75 -8.00 -16.56
N ILE A 256 -12.85 -8.75 -16.52
CA ILE A 256 -12.95 -10.10 -17.07
C ILE A 256 -12.63 -10.08 -18.56
N GLU A 257 -13.30 -9.23 -19.35
CA GLU A 257 -13.12 -9.14 -20.79
C GLU A 257 -11.66 -8.82 -21.16
N LYS A 258 -11.08 -7.79 -20.55
CA LYS A 258 -9.70 -7.35 -20.85
C LYS A 258 -8.64 -8.34 -20.38
N SER A 259 -8.92 -9.14 -19.36
CA SER A 259 -7.98 -10.15 -18.85
C SER A 259 -7.92 -11.41 -19.73
N ARG A 260 -8.89 -11.60 -20.64
CA ARG A 260 -8.92 -12.77 -21.51
C ARG A 260 -7.65 -12.83 -22.36
N PRO A 261 -7.01 -14.01 -22.49
CA PRO A 261 -5.87 -14.17 -23.38
C PRO A 261 -6.28 -13.77 -24.79
N VAL A 262 -5.60 -12.79 -25.38
CA VAL A 262 -5.73 -12.54 -26.82
C VAL A 262 -5.21 -13.79 -27.52
N PRO A 263 -5.98 -14.42 -28.44
CA PRO A 263 -5.48 -15.54 -29.22
C PRO A 263 -4.17 -15.11 -29.88
N ARG A 264 -3.05 -15.71 -29.46
CA ARG A 264 -1.78 -15.45 -30.14
C ARG A 264 -2.00 -15.89 -31.57
N ALA A 265 -1.96 -14.94 -32.52
CA ALA A 265 -1.91 -15.28 -33.93
C ALA A 265 -0.80 -16.33 -34.06
N ARG A 266 -1.14 -17.54 -34.54
CA ARG A 266 -0.15 -18.60 -34.75
C ARG A 266 0.98 -17.93 -35.50
N ALA A 267 2.16 -17.87 -34.88
CA ALA A 267 3.33 -17.38 -35.55
C ALA A 267 3.43 -18.19 -36.83
N VAL A 268 3.20 -17.53 -37.97
CA VAL A 268 3.35 -18.16 -39.28
C VAL A 268 4.80 -18.62 -39.25
N ALA A 269 4.98 -19.94 -39.26
CA ALA A 269 6.30 -20.53 -39.26
C ALA A 269 7.00 -20.00 -40.51
N ASN A 270 7.89 -19.03 -40.32
CA ASN A 270 8.83 -18.63 -41.36
C ASN A 270 9.86 -19.75 -41.48
N ASP A 271 9.43 -20.87 -42.07
CA ASP A 271 10.30 -21.87 -42.65
C ASP A 271 11.08 -21.20 -43.77
N GLY A 272 12.28 -20.67 -43.47
CA GLY A 272 13.16 -20.22 -44.54
C GLY A 272 14.18 -19.13 -44.26
N VAL A 273 14.64 -18.90 -43.02
CA VAL A 273 15.85 -18.09 -42.83
C VAL A 273 16.98 -18.97 -42.29
N LYS A 274 17.82 -19.43 -43.23
CA LYS A 274 19.09 -20.15 -42.99
C LYS A 274 19.91 -19.42 -41.91
N LYS A 275 20.14 -20.09 -40.79
CA LYS A 275 21.13 -19.74 -39.76
C LYS A 275 22.49 -19.47 -40.43
N ARG A 276 22.92 -18.21 -40.49
CA ARG A 276 24.35 -17.89 -40.57
C ARG A 276 24.94 -18.11 -39.18
N LYS A 277 25.86 -19.08 -39.07
CA LYS A 277 26.68 -19.33 -37.88
C LYS A 277 27.51 -18.07 -37.59
N SER A 278 27.22 -17.33 -36.53
CA SER A 278 28.17 -16.39 -35.95
C SER A 278 29.02 -17.15 -34.93
N ALA A 279 30.33 -17.14 -35.14
CA ALA A 279 31.31 -17.75 -34.25
C ALA A 279 31.23 -17.08 -32.86
N THR A 280 31.03 -17.90 -31.83
CA THR A 280 31.14 -17.50 -30.43
C THR A 280 32.63 -17.41 -30.08
N ALA A 281 33.10 -16.21 -29.80
CA ALA A 281 34.37 -16.00 -29.12
C ALA A 281 34.22 -16.50 -27.67
N VAL A 282 35.01 -17.50 -27.33
CA VAL A 282 35.20 -17.98 -25.97
C VAL A 282 35.91 -16.86 -25.20
N ILE A 283 35.25 -16.31 -24.18
CA ILE A 283 35.91 -15.49 -23.17
C ILE A 283 35.97 -16.38 -21.92
N ASP A 284 37.15 -16.94 -21.67
CA ASP A 284 37.50 -17.60 -20.43
C ASP A 284 37.36 -16.60 -19.27
N PHE A 285 36.63 -17.01 -18.24
CA PHE A 285 36.51 -16.27 -16.98
C PHE A 285 36.90 -17.20 -15.83
N ASP A 286 38.17 -17.64 -15.86
CA ASP A 286 38.86 -18.20 -14.70
C ASP A 286 39.85 -17.16 -14.17
N ALA A 287 39.55 -16.61 -12.99
CA ALA A 287 40.51 -16.24 -11.94
C ALA A 287 39.80 -15.38 -10.88
N ALA A 288 39.41 -16.03 -9.79
CA ALA A 288 39.31 -15.37 -8.50
C ALA A 288 40.73 -15.10 -7.97
N PRO A 289 40.95 -13.99 -7.25
CA PRO A 289 41.95 -13.96 -6.21
C PRO A 289 41.29 -13.76 -4.84
N GLU A 290 41.51 -14.75 -3.98
CA GLU A 290 41.60 -14.53 -2.54
C GLU A 290 42.80 -13.61 -2.26
N GLY A 291 42.67 -12.72 -1.29
CA GLY A 291 43.73 -11.81 -0.89
C GLY A 291 43.36 -10.97 0.33
N ASP A 292 43.81 -11.44 1.48
CA ASP A 292 43.68 -10.87 2.81
C ASP A 292 44.36 -9.49 3.02
N ALA A 293 43.90 -8.84 4.09
CA ALA A 293 44.64 -8.06 5.10
C ALA A 293 45.26 -6.68 4.80
N ASN A 294 44.85 -5.75 5.69
CA ASN A 294 45.62 -4.69 6.36
C ASN A 294 46.29 -3.57 5.55
N GLY A 295 46.02 -2.33 5.97
CA GLY A 295 46.87 -1.17 5.65
C GLY A 295 46.24 0.17 6.02
N ASP A 296 46.53 0.63 7.24
CA ASP A 296 46.46 2.05 7.64
C ASP A 296 47.29 2.94 6.71
N GLY A 297 46.84 4.18 6.48
CA GLY A 297 47.64 5.17 5.77
C GLY A 297 46.90 6.48 5.45
N ASP A 298 46.96 7.42 6.39
CA ASP A 298 46.76 8.86 6.19
C ASP A 298 47.56 9.40 4.98
N THR A 299 46.95 10.21 4.10
CA THR A 299 47.42 11.58 3.75
C THR A 299 46.56 12.28 2.68
N ILE A 300 46.02 13.43 3.09
CA ILE A 300 45.93 14.75 2.43
C ILE A 300 46.36 14.82 0.94
N SER A 301 45.47 15.31 0.04
CA SER A 301 45.82 16.41 -0.89
C SER A 301 44.64 16.92 -1.74
N SER A 302 44.43 18.23 -1.62
CA SER A 302 43.90 19.23 -2.56
C SER A 302 43.22 18.79 -3.87
N ARG A 303 41.98 19.27 -4.09
CA ARG A 303 41.42 19.47 -5.44
C ARG A 303 41.15 20.95 -5.71
N VAL A 304 42.03 21.47 -6.56
CA VAL A 304 41.98 22.79 -7.19
C VAL A 304 40.95 22.79 -8.33
N SER A 305 40.02 23.75 -8.22
CA SER A 305 39.40 24.56 -9.27
C SER A 305 39.93 24.39 -10.70
N LYS A 306 39.04 24.21 -11.68
CA LYS A 306 39.13 24.93 -12.98
C LYS A 306 37.79 25.04 -13.70
N ARG A 307 37.42 26.31 -13.91
CA ARG A 307 36.42 26.85 -14.84
C ARG A 307 36.53 26.27 -16.25
N ARG A 308 35.39 26.20 -16.95
CA ARG A 308 35.28 26.69 -18.34
C ARG A 308 33.85 27.16 -18.63
N ARG A 309 33.69 28.47 -18.81
CA ARG A 309 32.60 29.10 -19.57
C ARG A 309 32.87 28.84 -21.05
N ASN A 310 31.84 28.57 -21.83
CA ASN A 310 31.81 28.94 -23.23
C ASN A 310 30.49 29.67 -23.51
N VAL A 311 30.64 30.90 -23.97
CA VAL A 311 29.61 31.75 -24.55
C VAL A 311 29.69 31.56 -26.06
N ARG A 312 28.54 31.39 -26.70
CA ARG A 312 28.27 31.90 -28.04
C ARG A 312 26.82 32.35 -28.08
#